data_AF-A0AAU7Y4T0-F1
#
_entry.id   AF-A0AAU7Y4T0-F1
#
_cell.length_a   1.000
_cell.length_b   1.000
_cell.length_c   1.000
_cell.angle_alpha   90.00
_cell.angle_beta   90.00
_cell.angle_gamma   90.00
#
_symmetry.space_group_name_H-M   'P 1'
#
loop_
_entity.id
_entity.type
_entity.pdbx_description
1 polymer ?
#
loop_
_entity_poly.entity_id
_entity_poly.type
_entity_poly.pdbx_seq_one_letter_code
_entity_poly.pdbx_strand_id
1 'polypeptide(L)'
;MLKPVLVLVLTAAAAVLAAILYVLQGTYDLGYSKAQAEGKAALEVLRAEHAQAEAALARAAASDAKAAAKALREQAQRADQAAAHLAEQQRQYRQNTDRLTGEIARVNDLYRAALDAPPEPLPACVFTRGFVRVWDEATGAAVPAAEHPGGAAAPSPEAPTADQLDAGISRADLLHHHVRYAEQCRSTAEQLDALIHIVQEQR
;
A
#
# COMPACT_ATOMS: atom_id res chain seq x y z
N MET A 1 -27.49 -96.55 -51.19
CA MET A 1 -26.49 -95.72 -51.89
C MET A 1 -26.35 -94.30 -51.30
N LEU A 2 -26.61 -94.10 -49.99
CA LEU A 2 -26.72 -92.77 -49.36
C LEU A 2 -25.42 -92.25 -48.71
N LYS A 3 -24.45 -93.13 -48.44
CA LYS A 3 -23.18 -92.82 -47.76
C LYS A 3 -22.22 -91.87 -48.52
N PRO A 4 -22.05 -91.94 -49.86
CA PRO A 4 -21.07 -91.08 -50.54
C PRO A 4 -21.56 -89.63 -50.68
N VAL A 5 -22.87 -89.42 -50.83
CA VAL A 5 -23.47 -88.08 -50.93
C VAL A 5 -23.37 -87.34 -49.60
N LEU A 6 -23.58 -88.03 -48.47
CA LEU A 6 -23.47 -87.44 -47.14
C LEU A 6 -22.04 -86.95 -46.84
N VAL A 7 -21.02 -87.72 -47.25
CA VAL A 7 -19.60 -87.36 -47.08
C VAL A 7 -19.23 -86.14 -47.94
N LEU A 8 -19.75 -86.07 -49.17
CA LEU A 8 -19.56 -84.92 -50.07
C LEU A 8 -20.21 -83.64 -49.53
N VAL A 9 -21.40 -83.74 -48.94
CA VAL A 9 -22.09 -82.58 -48.34
C VAL A 9 -21.38 -82.09 -47.08
N LEU A 10 -20.90 -83.00 -46.22
CA LEU A 10 -20.15 -82.65 -45.00
C LEU A 10 -18.81 -81.97 -45.31
N THR A 11 -18.08 -82.48 -46.32
CA THR A 11 -16.80 -81.89 -46.75
C THR A 11 -17.00 -80.52 -47.41
N ALA A 12 -18.04 -80.36 -48.23
CA ALA A 12 -18.40 -79.06 -48.79
C ALA A 12 -18.81 -78.05 -47.70
N ALA A 13 -19.61 -78.48 -46.71
CA ALA A 13 -19.99 -77.63 -45.58
C ALA A 13 -18.79 -77.21 -44.72
N ALA A 14 -17.84 -78.12 -44.47
CA ALA A 14 -16.61 -77.82 -43.75
C ALA A 14 -15.71 -76.82 -44.51
N ALA A 15 -15.60 -76.96 -45.84
CA ALA A 15 -14.84 -76.04 -46.68
C ALA A 15 -15.47 -74.63 -46.70
N VAL A 16 -16.80 -74.55 -46.78
CA VAL A 16 -17.53 -73.28 -46.69
C VAL A 16 -17.34 -72.62 -45.32
N LEU A 17 -17.43 -73.39 -44.23
CA LEU A 17 -17.21 -72.89 -42.88
C LEU A 17 -15.78 -72.36 -42.69
N ALA A 18 -14.77 -73.07 -43.20
CA ALA A 18 -13.37 -72.65 -43.16
C ALA A 18 -13.13 -71.36 -43.96
N ALA A 19 -13.75 -71.22 -45.14
CA ALA A 19 -13.67 -70.00 -45.94
C ALA A 19 -14.32 -68.80 -45.23
N ILE A 20 -15.48 -69.00 -44.58
CA ILE A 20 -16.16 -67.96 -43.80
C ILE A 20 -15.30 -67.52 -42.61
N LEU A 21 -14.70 -68.46 -41.88
CA LEU A 21 -13.82 -68.14 -40.74
C LEU A 21 -12.57 -67.37 -41.17
N TYR A 22 -11.97 -67.74 -42.31
CA TYR A 22 -10.80 -67.04 -42.86
C TYR A 22 -11.11 -65.60 -43.28
N VAL A 23 -12.26 -65.37 -43.94
CA VAL A 23 -12.74 -64.03 -44.30
C VAL A 23 -13.07 -63.20 -43.04
N LEU A 24 -13.64 -63.82 -42.00
CA LEU A 24 -13.87 -63.15 -40.72
C LEU A 24 -12.54 -62.70 -40.08
N GLN A 25 -11.52 -63.56 -40.03
CA GLN A 25 -10.22 -63.21 -39.45
C GLN A 25 -9.56 -62.04 -40.18
N GLY A 26 -9.54 -62.07 -41.52
CA GLY A 26 -8.97 -60.98 -42.32
C GLY A 26 -9.70 -59.64 -42.16
N THR A 27 -11.03 -59.66 -42.02
CA THR A 27 -11.81 -58.43 -41.77
C THR A 27 -11.63 -57.90 -40.35
N TYR A 28 -11.46 -58.78 -39.36
CA TYR A 28 -11.12 -58.41 -37.98
C TYR A 28 -9.75 -57.74 -37.88
N ASP A 29 -8.70 -58.31 -38.47
CA ASP A 29 -7.34 -57.75 -38.40
C ASP A 29 -7.24 -56.41 -39.14
N LEU A 30 -7.91 -56.28 -40.28
CA LEU A 30 -7.97 -55.02 -41.02
C LEU A 30 -8.74 -53.94 -40.25
N GLY A 31 -9.86 -54.31 -39.62
CA GLY A 31 -10.64 -53.42 -38.76
C GLY A 31 -9.86 -52.98 -37.53
N TYR A 32 -9.19 -53.92 -36.85
CA TYR A 32 -8.39 -53.66 -35.66
C TYR A 32 -7.19 -52.76 -35.96
N SER A 33 -6.43 -53.04 -37.03
CA SER A 33 -5.28 -52.22 -37.42
C SER A 33 -5.69 -50.81 -37.82
N LYS A 34 -6.78 -50.65 -38.57
CA LYS A 34 -7.34 -49.34 -38.92
C LYS A 34 -7.77 -48.56 -37.66
N ALA A 35 -8.54 -49.19 -36.78
CA ALA A 35 -8.96 -48.58 -35.53
C ALA A 35 -7.77 -48.18 -34.64
N GLN A 36 -6.72 -49.01 -34.60
CA GLN A 36 -5.50 -48.70 -33.86
C GLN A 36 -4.75 -47.50 -34.48
N ALA A 37 -4.66 -47.42 -35.82
CA ALA A 37 -4.01 -46.32 -36.51
C ALA A 37 -4.78 -45.00 -36.31
N GLU A 38 -6.10 -45.02 -36.48
CA GLU A 38 -6.96 -43.86 -36.24
C GLU A 38 -6.93 -43.42 -34.77
N GLY A 39 -6.94 -44.37 -33.83
CA GLY A 39 -6.81 -44.09 -32.40
C GLY A 39 -5.47 -43.44 -32.04
N LYS A 40 -4.36 -43.94 -32.59
CA LYS A 40 -3.03 -43.32 -32.41
C LYS A 40 -2.99 -41.92 -33.01
N ALA A 41 -3.54 -41.73 -34.21
CA ALA A 41 -3.58 -40.42 -34.85
C ALA A 41 -4.41 -39.41 -34.03
N ALA A 42 -5.60 -39.81 -33.56
CA ALA A 42 -6.45 -38.98 -32.71
C ALA A 42 -5.76 -38.63 -31.37
N LEU A 43 -5.04 -39.59 -30.78
CA LEU A 43 -4.28 -39.38 -29.55
C LEU A 43 -3.14 -38.36 -29.75
N GLU A 44 -2.40 -38.43 -30.85
CA GLU A 44 -1.33 -37.47 -31.16
C GLU A 44 -1.89 -36.07 -31.43
N VAL A 45 -3.02 -35.96 -32.13
CA VAL A 45 -3.71 -34.67 -32.32
C VAL A 45 -4.12 -34.09 -30.98
N LEU A 46 -4.77 -34.89 -30.12
CA LEU A 46 -5.20 -34.43 -28.79
C LEU A 46 -4.02 -34.00 -27.92
N ARG A 47 -2.89 -34.72 -27.97
CA ARG A 47 -1.65 -34.34 -27.26
C ARG A 47 -1.09 -33.02 -27.77
N ALA A 48 -1.06 -32.83 -29.08
CA ALA A 48 -0.57 -31.60 -29.69
C ALA A 48 -1.45 -30.40 -29.33
N GLU A 49 -2.78 -30.55 -29.39
CA GLU A 49 -3.73 -29.52 -28.98
C GLU A 49 -3.58 -29.18 -27.49
N HIS A 50 -3.43 -30.19 -26.62
CA HIS A 50 -3.23 -29.98 -25.20
C HIS A 50 -1.92 -29.25 -24.92
N ALA A 51 -0.81 -29.68 -25.53
CA ALA A 51 0.48 -29.02 -25.39
C ALA A 51 0.46 -27.57 -25.89
N GLN A 52 -0.26 -27.28 -26.99
CA GLN A 52 -0.45 -25.93 -27.48
C GLN A 52 -1.29 -25.07 -26.53
N ALA A 53 -2.37 -25.62 -25.99
CA ALA A 53 -3.23 -24.93 -25.02
C ALA A 53 -2.47 -24.62 -23.73
N GLU A 54 -1.72 -25.58 -23.18
CA GLU A 54 -0.86 -25.37 -22.01
C GLU A 54 0.21 -24.32 -22.28
N ALA A 55 0.88 -24.37 -23.44
CA ALA A 55 1.87 -23.36 -23.82
C ALA A 55 1.25 -21.97 -23.98
N ALA A 56 0.03 -21.86 -24.53
CA ALA A 56 -0.69 -20.60 -24.65
C ALA A 56 -1.06 -20.03 -23.26
N LEU A 57 -1.59 -20.87 -22.37
CA LEU A 57 -1.89 -20.49 -20.98
C LEU A 57 -0.63 -20.05 -20.23
N ALA A 58 0.48 -20.78 -20.36
CA ALA A 58 1.74 -20.44 -19.72
C ALA A 58 2.29 -19.09 -20.22
N ARG A 59 2.19 -18.81 -21.54
CA ARG A 59 2.59 -17.52 -22.11
C ARG A 59 1.70 -16.37 -21.64
N ALA A 60 0.39 -16.58 -21.59
CA ALA A 60 -0.55 -15.59 -21.06
C ALA A 60 -0.25 -15.28 -19.59
N ALA A 61 -0.14 -16.31 -18.75
CA ALA A 61 0.20 -16.16 -17.34
C ALA A 61 1.56 -15.46 -17.13
N ALA A 62 2.58 -15.77 -17.94
CA ALA A 62 3.88 -15.10 -17.87
C ALA A 62 3.80 -13.62 -18.28
N SER A 63 3.00 -13.29 -19.29
CA SER A 63 2.74 -11.91 -19.71
C SER A 63 2.03 -11.12 -18.62
N ASP A 64 0.97 -11.70 -18.06
CA ASP A 64 0.18 -11.07 -16.98
C ASP A 64 1.03 -10.86 -15.72
N ALA A 65 1.83 -11.87 -15.33
CA ALA A 65 2.77 -11.75 -14.22
C ALA A 65 3.81 -10.65 -14.47
N LYS A 66 4.31 -10.52 -15.69
CA LYS A 66 5.26 -9.45 -16.06
C LYS A 66 4.60 -8.07 -16.01
N ALA A 67 3.37 -7.94 -16.51
CA ALA A 67 2.61 -6.70 -16.46
C ALA A 67 2.31 -6.29 -15.01
N ALA A 68 1.84 -7.22 -14.18
CA ALA A 68 1.61 -7.00 -12.76
C ALA A 68 2.89 -6.61 -12.02
N ALA A 69 4.01 -7.30 -12.29
CA ALA A 69 5.30 -6.95 -11.70
C ALA A 69 5.80 -5.56 -12.12
N LYS A 70 5.53 -5.15 -13.38
CA LYS A 70 5.85 -3.79 -13.86
C LYS A 70 5.00 -2.75 -13.16
N ALA A 71 3.68 -2.96 -13.08
CA ALA A 71 2.77 -2.05 -12.38
C ALA A 71 3.14 -1.91 -10.90
N LEU A 72 3.47 -3.01 -10.22
CA LEU A 72 3.91 -2.99 -8.83
C LEU A 72 5.21 -2.21 -8.64
N ARG A 73 6.20 -2.39 -9.53
CA ARG A 73 7.45 -1.62 -9.47
C ARG A 73 7.23 -0.13 -9.69
N GLU A 74 6.39 0.24 -10.65
CA GLU A 74 6.04 1.64 -10.91
C GLU A 74 5.33 2.26 -9.69
N GLN A 75 4.44 1.53 -9.04
CA GLN A 75 3.78 1.99 -7.82
C GLN A 75 4.77 2.14 -6.66
N ALA A 76 5.69 1.18 -6.48
CA ALA A 76 6.74 1.27 -5.47
C ALA A 76 7.66 2.48 -5.72
N GLN A 77 8.09 2.70 -6.96
CA GLN A 77 8.92 3.85 -7.33
C GLN A 77 8.22 5.18 -7.05
N ARG A 78 6.92 5.30 -7.37
CA ARG A 78 6.13 6.51 -7.04
C ARG A 78 6.06 6.73 -5.54
N ALA A 79 5.79 5.69 -4.76
CA ALA A 79 5.75 5.77 -3.30
C ALA A 79 7.10 6.19 -2.72
N ASP A 80 8.21 5.61 -3.21
CA ASP A 80 9.57 5.95 -2.78
C ASP A 80 9.92 7.42 -3.10
N GLN A 81 9.53 7.91 -4.28
CA GLN A 81 9.74 9.31 -4.67
C GLN A 81 8.95 10.27 -3.77
N ALA A 82 7.68 9.97 -3.51
CA ALA A 82 6.84 10.77 -2.62
C ALA A 82 7.41 10.80 -1.19
N ALA A 83 7.85 9.65 -0.67
CA ALA A 83 8.48 9.55 0.64
C ALA A 83 9.79 10.35 0.71
N ALA A 84 10.61 10.30 -0.34
CA ALA A 84 11.85 11.06 -0.43
C ALA A 84 11.60 12.58 -0.44
N HIS A 85 10.60 13.04 -1.20
CA HIS A 85 10.21 14.45 -1.25
C HIS A 85 9.75 14.95 0.12
N LEU A 86 8.85 14.21 0.77
CA LEU A 86 8.36 14.54 2.11
C LEU A 86 9.50 14.59 3.14
N ALA A 87 10.43 13.64 3.08
CA ALA A 87 11.58 13.61 3.97
C ALA A 87 12.51 14.83 3.75
N GLU A 88 12.66 15.29 2.51
CA GLU A 88 13.43 16.50 2.19
C GLU A 88 12.74 17.76 2.74
N GLN A 89 11.43 17.92 2.51
CA GLN A 89 10.68 19.05 3.05
C GLN A 89 10.77 19.11 4.59
N GLN A 90 10.63 17.98 5.26
CA GLN A 90 10.79 17.90 6.72
C GLN A 90 12.20 18.31 7.18
N ARG A 91 13.26 17.93 6.44
CA ARG A 91 14.63 18.38 6.74
C ARG A 91 14.76 19.89 6.60
N GLN A 92 14.19 20.47 5.55
CA GLN A 92 14.23 21.93 5.33
C GLN A 92 13.49 22.69 6.44
N TYR A 93 12.32 22.19 6.86
CA TYR A 93 11.58 22.77 7.97
C TYR A 93 12.38 22.73 9.28
N ARG A 94 13.03 21.60 9.59
CA ARG A 94 13.91 21.48 10.78
C ARG A 94 15.10 22.43 10.72
N GLN A 95 15.80 22.50 9.59
CA GLN A 95 16.93 23.43 9.41
C GLN A 95 16.50 24.88 9.60
N ASN A 96 15.32 25.24 9.08
CA ASN A 96 14.76 26.57 9.28
C ASN A 96 14.37 26.82 10.75
N THR A 97 13.79 25.84 11.44
CA THR A 97 13.52 25.92 12.88
C THR A 97 14.80 26.09 13.68
N ASP A 98 15.86 25.34 13.39
CA ASP A 98 17.15 25.44 14.08
C ASP A 98 17.78 26.83 13.87
N ARG A 99 17.75 27.34 12.63
CA ARG A 99 18.21 28.69 12.32
C ARG A 99 17.42 29.75 13.11
N LEU A 100 16.09 29.69 13.06
CA LEU A 100 15.22 30.64 13.76
C LEU A 100 15.42 30.55 15.27
N THR A 101 15.55 29.34 15.81
CA THR A 101 15.86 29.08 17.23
C THR A 101 17.16 29.74 17.65
N GLY A 102 18.21 29.68 16.82
CA GLY A 102 19.47 30.39 17.07
C GLY A 102 19.35 31.92 16.98
N GLU A 103 18.40 32.43 16.19
CA GLU A 103 18.13 33.87 16.07
C GLU A 103 17.34 34.43 17.26
N ILE A 104 16.59 33.60 17.99
CA ILE A 104 15.74 34.04 19.13
C ILE A 104 16.56 34.78 20.19
N ALA A 105 17.73 34.26 20.57
CA ALA A 105 18.60 34.93 21.54
C ALA A 105 19.01 36.34 21.05
N ARG A 106 19.31 36.47 19.76
CA ARG A 106 19.74 37.75 19.17
C ARG A 106 18.64 38.82 19.21
N VAL A 107 17.39 38.43 19.00
CA VAL A 107 16.28 39.38 18.84
C VAL A 107 15.57 39.73 20.15
N ASN A 108 15.91 39.06 21.26
CA ASN A 108 15.13 39.14 22.49
C ASN A 108 15.83 39.87 23.65
N ASP A 109 17.09 40.29 23.45
CA ASP A 109 17.92 40.92 24.49
C ASP A 109 17.89 42.46 24.44
N LEU A 110 18.03 43.05 23.25
CA LEU A 110 18.20 44.50 23.06
C LEU A 110 17.20 45.08 22.06
N TYR A 111 16.68 46.28 22.37
CA TYR A 111 15.87 47.08 21.45
C TYR A 111 16.48 48.46 21.23
N ARG A 112 16.12 49.14 20.15
CA ARG A 112 16.50 50.54 19.88
C ARG A 112 15.24 51.31 19.51
N ALA A 113 15.05 52.49 20.07
CA ALA A 113 13.88 53.33 19.79
C ALA A 113 13.93 53.98 18.39
N ALA A 114 15.12 54.17 17.84
CA ALA A 114 15.37 54.66 16.48
C ALA A 114 16.66 54.01 15.94
N LEU A 115 16.87 54.04 14.61
CA LEU A 115 18.01 53.40 13.97
C LEU A 115 19.36 53.91 14.50
N ASP A 116 19.42 55.21 14.83
CA ASP A 116 20.63 55.89 15.31
C ASP A 116 20.74 55.89 16.86
N ALA A 117 19.74 55.37 17.57
CA ALA A 117 19.73 55.33 19.04
C ALA A 117 20.60 54.18 19.58
N PRO A 118 21.24 54.32 20.76
CA PRO A 118 21.95 53.23 21.42
C PRO A 118 21.00 52.06 21.78
N PRO A 119 21.50 50.81 21.88
CA PRO A 119 20.68 49.68 22.25
C PRO A 119 20.39 49.70 23.75
N GLU A 120 19.15 49.39 24.10
CA GLU A 120 18.65 49.32 25.47
C GLU A 120 18.13 47.90 25.76
N PRO A 121 18.24 47.40 27.00
CA PRO A 121 17.63 46.14 27.40
C PRO A 121 16.12 46.16 27.18
N LEU A 122 15.54 45.07 26.69
CA LEU A 122 14.09 45.00 26.58
C LEU A 122 13.42 45.08 27.97
N PRO A 123 12.29 45.81 28.09
CA PRO A 123 11.47 45.79 29.30
C PRO A 123 11.09 44.37 29.73
N ALA A 124 10.93 44.16 31.04
CA ALA A 124 10.42 42.90 31.57
C ALA A 124 9.02 42.63 30.98
N CYS A 125 8.84 41.42 30.45
CA CYS A 125 7.56 40.95 29.92
C CYS A 125 7.12 39.79 30.78
N VAL A 126 5.96 39.94 31.42
CA VAL A 126 5.37 38.96 32.33
C VAL A 126 4.14 38.39 31.65
N PHE A 127 4.08 37.07 31.52
CA PHE A 127 2.90 36.36 31.05
C PHE A 127 2.18 35.76 32.25
N THR A 128 0.86 35.88 32.28
CA THR A 128 0.08 35.38 33.40
C THR A 128 -0.28 33.90 33.20
N ARG A 129 -0.59 33.19 34.29
CA ARG A 129 -1.07 31.80 34.21
C ARG A 129 -2.35 31.67 33.38
N GLY A 130 -3.22 32.68 33.41
CA GLY A 130 -4.41 32.73 32.56
C GLY A 130 -4.08 32.87 31.07
N PHE A 131 -3.03 33.61 30.72
CA PHE A 131 -2.52 33.66 29.35
C PHE A 131 -2.08 32.27 28.88
N VAL A 132 -1.28 31.57 29.68
CA VAL A 132 -0.80 30.21 29.37
C VAL A 132 -1.94 29.21 29.30
N ARG A 133 -2.93 29.30 30.19
CA ARG A 133 -4.11 28.43 30.14
C ARG A 133 -4.86 28.55 28.81
N VAL A 134 -5.13 29.77 28.35
CA VAL A 134 -5.80 30.00 27.06
C VAL A 134 -4.93 29.53 25.89
N TRP A 135 -3.61 29.74 25.98
CA TRP A 135 -2.66 29.26 24.97
C TRP A 135 -2.64 27.73 24.85
N ASP A 136 -2.58 27.03 25.98
CA ASP A 136 -2.56 25.57 26.04
C ASP A 136 -3.88 24.97 25.56
N GLU A 137 -5.00 25.61 25.89
CA GLU A 137 -6.33 25.22 25.37
C GLU A 137 -6.40 25.39 23.85
N ALA A 138 -5.90 26.51 23.31
CA ALA A 138 -5.88 26.79 21.88
C ALA A 138 -4.95 25.86 21.09
N THR A 139 -3.84 25.43 21.69
CA THR A 139 -2.84 24.55 21.05
C THR A 139 -3.12 23.06 21.30
N GLY A 140 -4.12 22.74 22.12
CA GLY A 140 -4.42 21.37 22.52
C GLY A 140 -3.41 20.76 23.52
N ALA A 141 -2.53 21.58 24.10
CA ALA A 141 -1.58 21.18 25.12
C ALA A 141 -2.19 21.15 26.54
N ALA A 142 -3.43 21.62 26.70
CA ALA A 142 -4.14 21.60 27.97
C ALA A 142 -4.21 20.18 28.54
N VAL A 143 -3.52 19.95 29.66
CA VAL A 143 -3.63 18.70 30.41
C VAL A 143 -4.93 18.74 31.21
N PRO A 144 -5.85 17.77 31.06
CA PRO A 144 -7.03 17.68 31.90
C PRO A 144 -6.61 17.65 33.36
N ALA A 145 -7.19 18.52 34.18
CA ALA A 145 -6.98 18.42 35.62
C ALA A 145 -7.42 17.02 36.07
N ALA A 146 -6.59 16.33 36.85
CA ALA A 146 -6.95 15.02 37.38
C ALA A 146 -8.31 15.13 38.09
N GLU A 147 -9.32 14.46 37.54
CA GLU A 147 -10.65 14.41 38.15
C GLU A 147 -10.49 13.82 39.55
N HIS A 148 -10.68 14.65 40.58
CA HIS A 148 -10.91 14.12 41.91
C HIS A 148 -12.22 13.32 41.85
N PRO A 149 -12.23 12.04 42.25
CA PRO A 149 -13.45 11.25 42.25
C PRO A 149 -14.32 11.73 43.41
N GLY A 150 -15.09 12.80 43.18
CA GLY A 150 -15.94 13.38 44.22
C GLY A 150 -16.25 14.85 43.99
N GLY A 151 -17.26 15.12 43.16
CA GLY A 151 -17.94 16.40 43.11
C GLY A 151 -17.69 17.18 41.82
N ALA A 152 -18.77 17.63 41.20
CA ALA A 152 -18.71 18.61 40.12
C ALA A 152 -17.94 19.84 40.61
N ALA A 153 -16.78 20.11 40.01
CA ALA A 153 -15.98 21.28 40.33
C ALA A 153 -16.77 22.54 39.94
N ALA A 154 -17.41 23.18 40.92
CA ALA A 154 -17.87 24.54 40.77
C ALA A 154 -16.64 25.43 40.47
N PRO A 155 -16.72 26.40 39.54
CA PRO A 155 -15.61 27.31 39.28
C PRO A 155 -15.24 28.02 40.60
N SER A 156 -14.01 27.79 41.07
CA SER A 156 -13.51 28.39 42.30
C SER A 156 -13.45 29.91 42.15
N PRO A 157 -13.91 30.71 43.13
CA PRO A 157 -13.78 32.17 43.13
C PRO A 157 -12.31 32.65 43.17
N GLU A 158 -11.35 31.76 43.45
CA GLU A 158 -9.90 32.02 43.37
C GLU A 158 -9.29 31.78 41.97
N ALA A 159 -10.04 31.16 41.05
CA ALA A 159 -9.57 30.93 39.68
C ALA A 159 -9.17 32.24 38.94
N PRO A 160 -9.89 33.37 39.08
CA PRO A 160 -9.52 34.63 38.42
C PRO A 160 -8.24 35.26 38.99
N THR A 161 -7.96 35.09 40.28
CA THR A 161 -6.74 35.63 40.93
C THR A 161 -5.54 34.73 40.70
N ALA A 162 -5.73 33.40 40.64
CA ALA A 162 -4.69 32.47 40.25
C ALA A 162 -4.22 32.69 38.80
N ASP A 163 -5.14 33.02 37.88
CA ASP A 163 -4.84 33.34 36.48
C ASP A 163 -4.01 34.63 36.30
N GLN A 164 -3.92 35.49 37.32
CA GLN A 164 -3.13 36.73 37.30
C GLN A 164 -1.67 36.54 37.76
N LEU A 165 -1.35 35.39 38.36
CA LEU A 165 0.00 35.08 38.80
C LEU A 165 0.94 34.97 37.60
N ASP A 166 2.21 35.32 37.82
CA ASP A 166 3.28 35.08 36.84
C ASP A 166 3.38 33.58 36.51
N ALA A 167 3.36 33.27 35.22
CA ALA A 167 3.52 31.91 34.71
C ALA A 167 4.99 31.45 34.67
N GLY A 168 5.95 32.38 34.83
CA GLY A 168 7.37 32.07 34.81
C GLY A 168 7.92 31.74 33.41
N ILE A 169 7.16 32.04 32.35
CA ILE A 169 7.61 31.88 30.96
C ILE A 169 8.19 33.19 30.44
N SER A 170 9.24 33.09 29.63
CA SER A 170 9.89 34.23 29.01
C SER A 170 9.37 34.50 27.60
N ARG A 171 9.68 35.68 27.05
CA ARG A 171 9.47 36.01 25.63
C ARG A 171 10.16 35.00 24.70
N ALA A 172 11.32 34.48 25.12
CA ALA A 172 12.07 33.51 24.33
C ALA A 172 11.30 32.19 24.25
N ASP A 173 10.73 31.73 25.36
CA ASP A 173 9.95 30.49 25.42
C ASP A 173 8.73 30.56 24.49
N LEU A 174 8.05 31.71 24.45
CA LEU A 174 6.91 31.92 23.55
C LEU A 174 7.33 31.88 22.08
N LEU A 175 8.45 32.52 21.73
CA LEU A 175 8.94 32.52 20.35
C LEU A 175 9.48 31.13 19.95
N HIS A 176 10.14 30.42 20.86
CA HIS A 176 10.56 29.03 20.65
C HIS A 176 9.35 28.13 20.39
N HIS A 177 8.31 28.24 21.22
CA HIS A 177 7.07 27.51 21.00
C HIS A 177 6.49 27.86 19.62
N HIS A 178 6.34 29.14 19.28
CA HIS A 178 5.75 29.56 18.01
C HIS A 178 6.51 29.01 16.79
N VAL A 179 7.84 29.06 16.80
CA VAL A 179 8.68 28.51 15.72
C VAL A 179 8.44 27.01 15.56
N ARG A 180 8.44 26.25 16.67
CA ARG A 180 8.20 24.79 16.63
C ARG A 180 6.77 24.44 16.24
N TYR A 181 5.79 25.19 16.72
CA TYR A 181 4.39 25.00 16.37
C TYR A 181 4.16 25.27 14.87
N ALA A 182 4.76 26.34 14.32
CA ALA A 182 4.70 26.64 12.90
C ALA A 182 5.41 25.59 12.02
N GLU A 183 6.48 24.96 12.50
CA GLU A 183 7.09 23.79 11.87
C GLU A 183 6.12 22.61 11.82
N GLN A 184 5.49 22.30 12.95
CA GLN A 184 4.52 21.21 13.05
C GLN A 184 3.34 21.42 12.10
N CYS A 185 2.76 22.62 12.07
CA CYS A 185 1.65 22.94 11.16
C CYS A 185 2.04 22.74 9.68
N ARG A 186 3.20 23.24 9.26
CA ARG A 186 3.70 23.07 7.89
C ARG A 186 3.98 21.62 7.54
N SER A 187 4.60 20.88 8.47
CA SER A 187 4.87 19.45 8.28
C SER A 187 3.57 18.65 8.14
N THR A 188 2.54 18.95 8.93
CA THR A 188 1.24 18.27 8.82
C THR A 188 0.54 18.61 7.51
N ALA A 189 0.56 19.88 7.09
CA ALA A 189 -0.01 20.29 5.80
C ALA A 189 0.66 19.54 4.63
N GLU A 190 2.00 19.47 4.62
CA GLU A 190 2.75 18.74 3.58
C GLU A 190 2.43 17.23 3.58
N GLN A 191 2.29 16.63 4.76
CA GLN A 191 1.89 15.21 4.87
C GLN A 191 0.50 14.96 4.29
N LEU A 192 -0.45 15.89 4.54
CA LEU A 192 -1.80 15.80 4.00
C LEU A 192 -1.80 15.99 2.48
N ASP A 193 -1.07 16.98 1.95
CA ASP A 193 -0.95 17.22 0.52
C ASP A 193 -0.32 16.01 -0.20
N ALA A 194 0.73 15.43 0.37
CA ALA A 194 1.33 14.19 -0.16
C ALA A 194 0.33 13.03 -0.18
N LEU A 195 -0.49 12.87 0.86
CA LEU A 195 -1.51 11.82 0.93
C LEU A 195 -2.64 12.06 -0.07
N ILE A 196 -3.10 13.31 -0.22
CA ILE A 196 -4.11 13.70 -1.20
C ILE A 196 -3.63 13.39 -2.62
N HIS A 197 -2.38 13.75 -2.94
CA HIS A 197 -1.79 13.49 -4.24
C HIS A 197 -1.77 11.99 -4.56
N ILE A 198 -1.28 11.16 -3.62
CA ILE A 198 -1.26 9.69 -3.78
C ILE A 198 -2.67 9.13 -4.00
N VAL A 199 -3.67 9.61 -3.26
CA VAL A 199 -5.06 9.11 -3.39
C VAL A 199 -5.71 9.57 -4.70
N GLN A 200 -5.45 10.80 -5.15
CA GLN A 200 -6.00 11.33 -6.40
C GLN A 200 -5.40 10.65 -7.63
N GLU A 201 -4.11 10.32 -7.62
CA GLU A 201 -3.48 9.58 -8.72
C GLU A 201 -3.94 8.12 -8.83
N GLN A 202 -4.59 7.57 -7.80
CA GLN A 202 -5.15 6.21 -7.81
C GLN A 202 -6.60 6.13 -8.35
N ARG A 203 -7.26 7.26 -8.59
CA ARG A 203 -8.59 7.34 -9.20
C ARG A 203 -8.52 7.51 -10.71
#